data_AF-A0A231VNQ9-F1
#
_entry.id   AF-A0A231VNQ9-F1
#
_cell.length_a   1.000
_cell.length_b   1.000
_cell.length_c   1.000
_cell.angle_alpha   90.00
_cell.angle_beta   90.00
_cell.angle_gamma   90.00
#
_symmetry.space_group_name_H-M   'P 1'
#
loop_
_entity.id
_entity.type
_entity.pdbx_description
1 polymer ?
#
loop_
_entity_poly.entity_id
_entity_poly.type
_entity_poly.pdbx_seq_one_letter_code
_entity_poly.pdbx_strand_id
1 'polypeptide(L)' 'MEPVELDSPKANEVLVEIKASGICHTDAAGRDFATTPYPVALGHEGAGIVKEVGSSVTSVKPGDHVVL' A
#
# COMPACT_ATOMS: atom_id res chain seq x y z
N MET A 1 -0.89 -9.00 14.20
CA MET A 1 -1.94 -8.35 13.39
C MET A 1 -2.68 -7.43 14.32
N GLU A 2 -2.88 -6.19 13.90
CA GLU A 2 -3.63 -5.18 14.65
C GLU A 2 -4.54 -4.43 13.67
N PRO A 3 -5.73 -3.97 14.12
CA PRO A 3 -6.54 -3.10 13.29
C PRO A 3 -5.86 -1.75 13.11
N VAL A 4 -5.94 -1.20 11.91
CA VAL A 4 -5.47 0.15 11.58
C VAL A 4 -6.56 0.87 10.81
N GLU A 5 -6.65 2.18 11.03
CA GLU A 5 -7.54 3.06 10.27
C GLU A 5 -6.73 3.75 9.18
N LEU A 6 -7.30 3.84 7.99
CA LEU A 6 -6.72 4.57 6.86
C LEU A 6 -7.64 5.76 6.54
N ASP A 7 -7.03 6.92 6.34
CA ASP A 7 -7.74 8.09 5.82
C ASP A 7 -8.19 7.85 4.37
N SER A 8 -9.22 8.58 3.94
CA SER A 8 -9.57 8.67 2.51
C SER A 8 -8.41 9.26 1.70
N PRO A 9 -8.22 8.85 0.43
CA PRO A 9 -7.11 9.33 -0.39
C PRO A 9 -7.18 10.84 -0.60
N LYS A 10 -6.05 11.53 -0.46
CA LYS A 10 -5.91 12.94 -0.87
C LYS A 10 -5.95 13.06 -2.39
N ALA A 11 -5.96 14.29 -2.88
CA ALA A 11 -6.15 14.62 -4.30
C ALA A 11 -5.33 13.79 -5.30
N ASN A 12 -4.06 13.47 -4.99
CA ASN A 12 -3.15 12.71 -5.89
C ASN A 12 -2.88 11.27 -5.41
N GLU A 13 -3.67 10.75 -4.48
CA GLU A 13 -3.46 9.43 -3.87
C GLU A 13 -4.48 8.41 -4.39
N VAL A 14 -4.12 7.13 -4.28
CA VAL A 14 -4.96 6.00 -4.67
C VAL A 14 -5.07 5.06 -3.47
N LEU A 15 -6.30 4.72 -3.09
CA LEU A 15 -6.55 3.68 -2.09
C LEU A 15 -6.72 2.33 -2.79
N VAL A 16 -5.87 1.37 -2.45
CA VAL A 16 -5.86 0.04 -3.07
C VAL A 16 -6.30 -1.01 -2.05
N GLU A 17 -7.24 -1.86 -2.45
CA GLU A 17 -7.55 -3.08 -1.73
C GLU A 17 -6.53 -4.17 -2.13
N ILE A 18 -5.54 -4.41 -1.26
CA ILE A 18 -4.48 -5.39 -1.50
C ILE A 18 -5.09 -6.80 -1.51
N LYS A 19 -4.85 -7.55 -2.61
CA LYS A 19 -5.28 -8.95 -2.75
C LYS A 19 -4.15 -9.91 -2.42
N ALA A 20 -2.90 -9.53 -2.71
CA ALA A 20 -1.71 -10.27 -2.35
C ALA A 20 -0.51 -9.32 -2.23
N SER A 21 0.51 -9.71 -1.46
CA SER A 21 1.82 -9.06 -1.44
C SER A 21 2.90 -10.13 -1.42
N GLY A 22 3.96 -9.92 -2.20
CA GLY A 22 5.21 -10.66 -2.06
C GLY A 22 5.87 -10.41 -0.70
N ILE A 23 6.80 -11.30 -0.34
CA ILE A 23 7.70 -11.13 0.80
C ILE A 23 9.12 -11.17 0.26
N CYS A 24 9.84 -10.07 0.45
CA CYS A 24 11.20 -9.90 0.00
C CYS A 24 12.16 -9.85 1.19
N HIS A 25 13.45 -10.08 0.92
CA HIS A 25 14.50 -9.96 1.94
C HIS A 25 14.57 -8.55 2.54
N THR A 26 14.21 -7.52 1.77
CA THR A 26 14.19 -6.13 2.27
C THR A 26 13.13 -5.93 3.36
N ASP A 27 12.01 -6.66 3.34
CA ASP A 27 11.02 -6.59 4.43
C ASP A 27 11.61 -7.17 5.72
N ALA A 28 12.30 -8.31 5.62
CA ALA A 28 13.01 -8.89 6.75
C ALA A 28 14.11 -7.95 7.27
N ALA A 29 14.85 -7.28 6.39
CA ALA A 29 15.86 -6.29 6.78
C ALA A 29 15.24 -5.08 7.51
N GLY A 30 14.08 -4.60 7.03
CA GLY A 30 13.28 -3.58 7.71
C GLY A 30 12.97 -3.98 9.15
N ARG A 31 12.45 -5.20 9.33
CA ARG A 31 12.10 -5.79 10.63
C ARG A 31 13.31 -6.01 11.54
N ASP A 32 14.38 -6.60 11.02
CA ASP A 32 15.46 -7.15 11.84
C ASP A 32 16.58 -6.13 12.12
N PHE A 33 16.81 -5.20 11.19
CA PHE A 33 17.89 -4.21 11.29
C PHE A 33 17.40 -2.78 11.47
N ALA A 34 16.08 -2.57 11.61
CA ALA A 34 15.49 -1.25 11.81
C ALA A 34 15.89 -0.23 10.72
N THR A 35 16.00 -0.68 9.46
CA THR A 35 16.31 0.20 8.33
C THR A 35 15.16 1.16 7.99
N THR A 36 14.03 1.03 8.68
CA THR A 36 12.86 1.92 8.58
C THR A 36 12.37 2.28 9.99
N PRO A 37 11.95 3.53 10.26
CA PRO A 37 11.47 3.95 11.59
C PRO A 37 10.23 3.18 12.05
N TYR A 38 10.14 2.92 13.36
CA TYR A 38 9.01 2.21 13.98
C TYR A 38 8.01 3.14 14.67
N PRO A 39 6.72 2.74 14.78
CA PRO A 39 6.10 1.53 14.23
C PRO A 39 5.90 1.61 12.71
N VAL A 40 5.94 0.48 12.00
CA VAL A 40 5.83 0.43 10.53
C VAL A 40 5.08 -0.80 10.02
N ALA A 41 4.25 -0.59 8.99
CA ALA A 41 3.75 -1.65 8.13
C ALA A 41 4.72 -1.84 6.95
N LEU A 42 5.30 -3.04 6.86
CA LEU A 42 6.24 -3.42 5.79
C LEU A 42 5.49 -4.00 4.58
N GLY A 43 6.22 -4.43 3.55
CA GLY A 43 5.66 -4.92 2.29
C GLY A 43 5.74 -3.85 1.21
N HIS A 44 6.34 -4.21 0.08
CA HIS A 44 6.56 -3.32 -1.06
C HIS A 44 6.33 -4.01 -2.41
N GLU A 45 5.70 -5.19 -2.40
CA GLU A 45 5.45 -6.01 -3.60
C GLU A 45 3.95 -6.37 -3.69
N GLY A 46 3.09 -5.36 -3.53
CA GLY A 46 1.65 -5.53 -3.47
C GLY A 46 0.97 -5.58 -4.85
N ALA A 47 -0.08 -6.38 -4.96
CA ALA A 47 -1.02 -6.37 -6.08
C ALA A 47 -2.46 -6.31 -5.56
N GLY A 48 -3.28 -5.48 -6.19
CA GLY A 48 -4.62 -5.22 -5.70
C GLY A 48 -5.55 -4.57 -6.71
N ILE A 49 -6.70 -4.15 -6.19
CA ILE A 49 -7.74 -3.48 -6.96
C ILE A 49 -7.92 -2.07 -6.41
N VAL A 50 -7.97 -1.08 -7.28
CA VAL A 50 -8.23 0.32 -6.89
C VAL A 50 -9.63 0.39 -6.26
N LYS A 51 -9.69 0.86 -5.01
CA LYS A 51 -10.92 1.04 -4.25
C LYS A 51 -11.45 2.46 -4.38
N GLU A 52 -10.58 3.46 -4.24
CA GLU A 52 -10.91 4.88 -4.32
C GLU A 52 -9.73 5.67 -4.89
N VAL A 53 -10.00 6.80 -5.55
CA VAL A 53 -8.98 7.69 -6.10
C VAL A 53 -9.22 9.12 -5.65
N GLY A 54 -8.14 9.86 -5.42
CA GLY A 54 -8.21 11.30 -5.17
C GLY A 54 -8.74 12.09 -6.37
N SER A 55 -9.24 13.30 -6.10
CA SER A 55 -9.90 14.17 -7.09
C SER A 55 -9.05 14.55 -8.30
N SER A 56 -7.72 14.46 -8.19
CA SER A 56 -6.77 14.84 -9.24
C SER A 56 -6.15 13.63 -9.96
N VAL A 57 -6.47 12.41 -9.55
CA VAL A 57 -6.00 11.19 -10.21
C VAL A 57 -6.76 10.98 -11.52
N THR A 58 -6.03 10.84 -12.62
CA THR A 58 -6.58 10.62 -13.97
C THR A 58 -6.06 9.36 -14.65
N SER A 59 -5.07 8.68 -14.04
CA SER A 59 -4.37 7.54 -14.64
C SER A 59 -5.04 6.19 -14.36
N VAL A 60 -5.80 6.08 -13.27
CA VAL A 60 -6.51 4.87 -12.84
C VAL A 60 -7.88 5.23 -12.26
N LYS A 61 -8.80 4.27 -12.20
CA LYS A 61 -10.13 4.42 -11.60
C LYS A 61 -10.49 3.23 -10.71
N PRO A 62 -11.49 3.35 -9.82
CA PRO A 62 -12.00 2.22 -9.03
C PRO A 62 -12.30 0.99 -9.90
N GLY A 63 -11.87 -0.18 -9.44
CA GLY A 63 -11.99 -1.46 -10.15
C GLY A 63 -10.78 -1.85 -11.00
N ASP A 64 -9.86 -0.92 -11.30
CA ASP A 64 -8.64 -1.26 -12.04
C ASP A 64 -7.70 -2.14 -11.21
N HIS A 65 -7.03 -3.09 -11.86
CA HIS A 65 -5.98 -3.90 -11.24
C HIS A 65 -4.65 -3.16 -11.32
N VAL A 66 -3.92 -3.12 -10.20
CA VAL A 66 -2.64 -2.38 -10.08
C VAL A 66 -1.58 -3.21 -9.36
N VAL A 67 -0.32 -2.88 -9.65
CA VAL A 67 0.88 -3.35 -8.96
C VAL A 67 1.56 -2.16 -8.29
N LEU A 68 2.18 -2.38 -7.14
CA LEU A 68 2.98 -1.40 -6.40
C LEU A 68 4.47 -1.59 -6.67
#